data_AF-A0A1Y2GT74-F1
#
_entry.id   AF-A0A1Y2GT74-F1
#
_cell.length_a   1.000
_cell.length_b   1.000
_cell.length_c   1.000
_cell.angle_alpha   90.00
_cell.angle_beta   90.00
_cell.angle_gamma   90.00
#
_symmetry.space_group_name_H-M   'P 1'
#
loop_
_entity.id
_entity.type
_entity.pdbx_description
1 polymer ?
#
loop_
_entity_poly.entity_id
_entity_poly.type
_entity_poly.pdbx_seq_one_letter_code
_entity_poly.pdbx_strand_id
1 'polypeptide(L)'
;MKLYSAIALVALTSLALTSKSAQSAPLNSCMTCLQSSLSSLSDCKGLDIQIGNLNPGNNPSAFATCLCSSLDAAWVDACTGAEHCDQDILSFKNTYSENIQAAGLSCQPTPVFLPAKF
;
A
#
# COMPACT_ATOMS: atom_id res chain seq x y z
N MET A 1 5.61 -41.16 59.11
CA MET A 1 6.62 -40.09 59.21
C MET A 1 7.59 -40.22 58.05
N LYS A 2 7.98 -39.06 57.49
CA LYS A 2 9.01 -38.80 56.47
C LYS A 2 8.65 -39.01 54.99
N LEU A 3 8.46 -37.86 54.36
CA LEU A 3 8.42 -37.54 52.93
C LEU A 3 9.72 -37.91 52.22
N TYR A 4 9.65 -38.25 50.93
CA TYR A 4 10.57 -37.70 49.93
C TYR A 4 9.83 -37.45 48.61
N SER A 5 9.77 -36.18 48.23
CA SER A 5 9.40 -35.67 46.91
C SER A 5 10.42 -36.11 45.87
N ALA A 6 9.95 -36.49 44.69
CA ALA A 6 10.72 -36.37 43.45
C ALA A 6 9.77 -35.84 42.37
N ILE A 7 10.02 -34.59 41.97
CA ILE A 7 9.32 -33.88 40.92
C ILE A 7 9.84 -34.44 39.59
N ALA A 8 9.01 -35.17 38.85
CA ALA A 8 9.33 -35.58 37.49
C ALA A 8 9.13 -34.38 36.55
N LEU A 9 10.21 -33.95 35.90
CA LEU A 9 10.21 -32.88 34.92
C LEU A 9 9.24 -33.20 33.77
N VAL A 10 8.31 -32.28 33.53
CA VAL A 10 7.46 -32.25 32.35
C VAL A 10 8.33 -31.84 31.15
N ALA A 11 8.61 -32.76 30.25
CA ALA A 11 9.20 -32.45 28.95
C ALA A 11 8.08 -31.94 28.01
N LEU A 12 7.82 -30.64 28.05
CA LEU A 12 7.06 -29.96 27.01
C LEU A 12 7.97 -29.80 25.79
N THR A 13 7.77 -30.63 24.78
CA THR A 13 8.30 -30.40 23.43
C THR A 13 7.64 -29.13 22.90
N SER A 14 8.32 -28.00 23.06
CA SER A 14 7.99 -26.76 22.38
C SER A 14 8.06 -27.01 20.87
N LEU A 15 6.89 -27.09 20.22
CA LEU A 15 6.80 -26.82 18.79
C LEU A 15 7.37 -25.41 18.61
N ALA A 16 8.58 -25.32 18.08
CA ALA A 16 9.07 -24.10 17.49
C ALA A 16 8.20 -23.83 16.26
N LEU A 17 7.03 -23.21 16.47
CA LEU A 17 6.42 -22.36 15.46
C LEU A 17 7.52 -21.34 15.14
N THR A 18 8.22 -21.58 14.04
CA THR A 18 9.01 -20.55 13.38
C THR A 18 7.96 -19.57 12.89
N SER A 19 7.57 -18.66 13.77
CA SER A 19 6.90 -17.43 13.44
C SER A 19 7.84 -16.74 12.47
N LYS A 20 7.67 -17.01 11.18
CA LYS A 20 8.15 -16.15 10.12
C LYS A 20 7.39 -14.86 10.39
N SER A 21 8.00 -13.99 11.18
CA SER A 21 7.48 -12.68 11.49
C SER A 21 7.07 -12.11 10.13
N ALA A 22 5.77 -11.90 9.95
CA ALA A 22 5.30 -10.91 9.00
C ALA A 22 5.88 -9.60 9.54
N GLN A 23 7.15 -9.37 9.21
CA GLN A 23 7.87 -8.19 9.60
C GLN A 23 7.30 -7.16 8.67
N SER A 24 6.28 -6.48 9.19
CA SER A 24 5.56 -5.49 8.45
C SER A 24 6.59 -4.55 7.86
N ALA A 25 6.61 -4.44 6.52
CA ALA A 25 7.50 -3.50 5.90
C ALA A 25 7.28 -2.14 6.59
N PRO A 26 8.33 -1.38 6.94
CA PRO A 26 8.14 -0.07 7.53
C PRO A 26 7.15 0.68 6.64
N LEU A 27 6.08 1.25 7.20
CA LEU A 27 5.01 1.92 6.44
C LEU A 27 5.59 2.93 5.41
N ASN A 28 6.77 3.48 5.73
CA ASN A 28 7.59 4.32 4.88
C ASN A 28 8.14 3.62 3.61
N SER A 29 8.59 2.37 3.69
CA SER A 29 9.05 1.57 2.54
C SER A 29 7.92 1.32 1.53
N CYS A 30 6.71 1.01 2.02
CA CYS A 30 5.57 0.78 1.15
C CYS A 30 5.14 2.06 0.42
N MET A 31 4.96 3.15 1.16
CA MET A 31 4.59 4.45 0.58
C MET A 31 5.66 4.98 -0.38
N THR A 32 6.95 4.80 -0.06
CA THR A 32 8.06 5.18 -0.94
C THR A 32 8.04 4.36 -2.23
N CYS A 33 7.81 3.04 -2.14
CA CYS A 33 7.70 2.20 -3.32
C CYS A 33 6.52 2.63 -4.19
N LEU A 34 5.34 2.85 -3.59
CA LEU A 34 4.14 3.26 -4.32
C LEU A 34 4.35 4.60 -5.04
N GLN A 35 4.91 5.60 -4.35
CA GLN A 35 5.21 6.89 -4.95
C GLN A 35 6.23 6.77 -6.09
N SER A 36 7.28 5.97 -5.90
CA SER A 36 8.30 5.72 -6.93
C SER A 36 7.72 5.01 -8.15
N SER A 37 6.93 3.96 -7.92
CA SER A 37 6.30 3.17 -8.99
C SER A 37 5.29 4.01 -9.77
N LEU A 38 4.43 4.78 -9.09
CA LEU A 38 3.50 5.69 -9.76
C LEU A 38 4.25 6.76 -10.57
N SER A 39 5.31 7.34 -10.01
CA SER A 39 6.15 8.35 -10.70
C SER A 39 6.92 7.80 -11.90
N SER A 40 7.06 6.47 -12.00
CA SER A 40 7.69 5.81 -13.15
C SER A 40 6.78 5.74 -14.38
N LEU A 41 5.46 5.92 -14.20
CA LEU A 41 4.52 6.01 -15.31
C LEU A 41 4.81 7.28 -16.13
N SER A 42 4.74 7.16 -17.46
CA SER A 42 5.06 8.24 -18.39
C SER A 42 4.27 9.52 -18.11
N ASP A 43 2.98 9.36 -17.82
CA ASP A 43 2.04 10.46 -17.64
C ASP A 43 2.14 11.11 -16.25
N CYS A 44 2.80 10.41 -15.31
CA CYS A 44 2.99 10.83 -13.92
C CYS A 44 4.36 11.45 -13.65
N LYS A 45 5.26 11.41 -14.64
CA LYS A 45 6.65 11.84 -14.47
C LYS A 45 6.76 13.32 -14.13
N GLY A 46 7.42 13.61 -13.02
CA GLY A 46 7.66 14.99 -12.54
C GLY A 46 6.45 15.63 -11.86
N LEU A 47 5.40 14.85 -11.58
CA LEU A 47 4.28 15.27 -10.74
C LEU A 47 4.54 14.88 -9.28
N ASP A 48 4.21 15.77 -8.35
CA ASP A 48 4.28 15.46 -6.91
C ASP A 48 2.94 14.82 -6.48
N ILE A 49 2.85 13.49 -6.59
CA ILE A 49 1.64 12.74 -6.23
C ILE A 49 1.86 12.01 -4.92
N GLN A 50 1.15 12.46 -3.89
CA GLN A 50 1.18 11.84 -2.58
C GLN A 50 -0.07 10.97 -2.41
N ILE A 51 0.12 9.66 -2.36
CA ILE A 51 -0.95 8.71 -2.03
C ILE A 51 -1.52 9.08 -0.65
N GLY A 52 -2.83 9.27 -0.56
CA GLY A 52 -3.53 9.72 0.66
C GLY A 52 -3.66 11.25 0.82
N ASN A 53 -2.93 12.03 0.02
CA ASN A 53 -3.06 13.49 -0.04
C ASN A 53 -3.05 13.96 -1.51
N LEU A 54 -4.16 13.73 -2.20
CA LEU A 54 -4.28 14.04 -3.62
C LEU A 54 -4.49 15.54 -3.81
N ASN A 55 -3.41 16.24 -4.13
CA ASN A 55 -3.43 17.66 -4.44
C ASN A 55 -2.97 17.89 -5.88
N PRO A 56 -3.83 18.42 -6.77
CA PRO A 56 -3.47 18.67 -8.16
C PRO A 56 -2.41 19.76 -8.36
N GLY A 57 -2.11 20.56 -7.34
CA GLY A 57 -1.08 21.58 -7.37
C GLY A 57 -1.25 22.58 -8.52
N ASN A 58 -0.15 22.95 -9.17
CA ASN A 58 -0.14 23.93 -10.26
C ASN A 58 -0.46 23.32 -11.66
N ASN A 59 -0.51 21.99 -11.78
CA ASN A 59 -0.72 21.29 -13.05
C ASN A 59 -1.91 20.30 -12.97
N PRO A 60 -3.14 20.79 -12.71
CA PRO A 60 -4.30 19.94 -12.46
C PRO A 60 -4.64 18.99 -13.61
N SER A 61 -4.40 19.40 -14.87
CA SER A 61 -4.68 18.57 -16.04
C SER A 61 -3.69 17.41 -16.18
N ALA A 62 -2.39 17.65 -15.95
CA ALA A 62 -1.39 16.59 -15.96
C ALA A 62 -1.60 15.62 -14.79
N PHE A 63 -1.94 16.15 -13.61
CA PHE A 63 -2.32 15.36 -12.44
C PHE A 63 -3.51 14.42 -12.74
N ALA A 64 -4.59 14.95 -13.30
CA ALA A 64 -5.74 14.13 -13.68
C ALA A 64 -5.40 13.10 -14.77
N THR A 65 -4.58 13.46 -15.76
CA THR A 65 -4.15 12.55 -16.84
C THR A 65 -3.34 11.39 -16.28
N CYS A 66 -2.36 11.67 -15.41
CA CYS A 66 -1.62 10.64 -14.68
C CYS A 66 -2.57 9.70 -13.93
N LEU A 67 -3.46 10.24 -13.10
CA LEU A 67 -4.37 9.40 -12.31
C LEU A 67 -5.31 8.56 -13.17
N CYS A 68 -5.74 9.07 -14.33
CA CYS A 68 -6.53 8.31 -15.30
C CYS A 68 -5.71 7.18 -15.93
N SER A 69 -4.43 7.42 -16.23
CA SER A 69 -3.52 6.41 -16.78
C SER A 69 -3.17 5.31 -15.76
N SER A 70 -3.28 5.60 -14.47
CA SER A 70 -2.88 4.69 -13.38
C SER A 70 -4.03 3.88 -12.79
N LEU A 71 -5.27 4.03 -13.30
CA LEU A 71 -6.48 3.40 -12.74
C LEU A 71 -6.46 1.86 -12.77
N ASP A 72 -5.69 1.25 -13.67
CA ASP A 72 -5.51 -0.21 -13.70
C ASP A 72 -4.77 -0.75 -12.46
N ALA A 73 -4.15 0.15 -11.68
CA ALA A 73 -3.34 -0.13 -10.51
C ALA A 73 -2.21 -1.16 -10.76
N ALA A 74 -1.80 -1.38 -12.01
CA ALA A 74 -0.76 -2.36 -12.36
C ALA A 74 0.60 -1.98 -11.78
N TRP A 75 0.86 -0.67 -11.66
CA TRP A 75 2.04 -0.11 -11.00
C TRP A 75 2.19 -0.55 -9.53
N VAL A 76 1.10 -0.93 -8.86
CA VAL A 76 1.14 -1.42 -7.47
C VAL A 76 1.85 -2.77 -7.36
N ASP A 77 1.85 -3.59 -8.41
CA ASP A 77 2.45 -4.93 -8.38
C ASP A 77 3.96 -4.89 -8.14
N ALA A 78 4.63 -3.82 -8.58
CA ALA A 78 6.06 -3.58 -8.33
C ALA A 78 6.38 -3.42 -6.82
N CYS A 79 5.37 -3.18 -6.00
CA CYS A 79 5.50 -3.00 -4.55
C CYS A 79 4.96 -4.18 -3.75
N THR A 80 4.59 -5.28 -4.41
CA THR A 80 4.20 -6.51 -3.72
C THR A 80 5.42 -7.25 -3.20
N GLY A 81 5.38 -7.70 -1.95
CA GLY A 81 6.47 -8.45 -1.31
C GLY A 81 6.82 -7.91 0.07
N ALA A 82 7.28 -8.81 0.95
CA ALA A 82 7.55 -8.51 2.36
C ALA A 82 8.61 -7.41 2.58
N GLU A 83 9.40 -7.08 1.55
CA GLU A 83 10.40 -6.02 1.55
C GLU A 83 9.84 -4.61 1.22
N HIS A 84 8.62 -4.55 0.68
CA HIS A 84 8.00 -3.30 0.22
C HIS A 84 6.68 -3.03 0.93
N CYS A 85 5.68 -3.89 0.72
CA CYS A 85 4.34 -3.75 1.29
C CYS A 85 3.80 -5.11 1.76
N ASP A 86 3.14 -5.12 2.92
CA ASP A 86 2.43 -6.31 3.41
C ASP A 86 1.17 -6.65 2.60
N GLN A 87 0.46 -7.69 3.02
CA GLN A 87 -0.77 -8.21 2.40
C GLN A 87 -1.85 -7.13 2.12
N ASP A 88 -1.86 -6.01 2.86
CA ASP A 88 -2.82 -4.92 2.69
C ASP A 88 -2.71 -4.18 1.34
N ILE A 89 -1.59 -4.35 0.63
CA ILE A 89 -1.38 -3.71 -0.67
C ILE A 89 -2.32 -4.22 -1.76
N LEU A 90 -2.75 -5.48 -1.67
CA LEU A 90 -3.71 -6.06 -2.61
C LEU A 90 -5.10 -5.44 -2.42
N SER A 91 -5.50 -5.19 -1.17
CA SER A 91 -6.75 -4.47 -0.86
C SER A 91 -6.71 -3.03 -1.37
N PHE A 92 -5.56 -2.35 -1.23
CA PHE A 92 -5.35 -1.04 -1.84
C PHE A 92 -5.49 -1.10 -3.37
N LYS A 93 -4.80 -2.03 -4.04
CA LYS A 93 -4.86 -2.20 -5.50
C LYS A 93 -6.31 -2.38 -5.98
N ASN A 94 -7.07 -3.26 -5.33
CA ASN A 94 -8.43 -3.59 -5.71
C ASN A 94 -9.42 -2.43 -5.53
N THR A 95 -9.15 -1.50 -4.61
CA THR A 95 -10.03 -0.36 -4.32
C THR A 95 -9.51 0.96 -4.90
N TYR A 96 -8.32 0.97 -5.49
CA TYR A 96 -7.64 2.19 -5.96
C TYR A 96 -8.50 2.99 -6.94
N SER A 97 -8.98 2.37 -8.02
CA SER A 97 -9.76 3.07 -9.04
C SER A 97 -11.02 3.71 -8.44
N GLU A 98 -11.76 2.95 -7.63
CA GLU A 98 -12.98 3.42 -6.97
C GLU A 98 -12.69 4.59 -6.02
N ASN A 99 -11.64 4.48 -5.21
CA ASN A 99 -11.25 5.53 -4.26
C ASN A 99 -10.81 6.81 -4.97
N ILE A 100 -10.03 6.72 -6.06
CA ILE A 100 -9.58 7.89 -6.81
C ILE A 100 -10.75 8.57 -7.55
N GLN A 101 -11.68 7.78 -8.10
CA GLN A 101 -12.90 8.33 -8.70
C GLN A 101 -13.80 8.99 -7.65
N ALA A 102 -13.99 8.35 -6.49
CA ALA A 102 -14.75 8.92 -5.37
C ALA A 102 -14.09 10.19 -4.80
N ALA A 103 -12.76 10.29 -4.86
CA ALA A 103 -12.04 11.50 -4.52
C ALA A 103 -12.27 12.65 -5.52
N GLY A 104 -12.88 12.39 -6.67
CA GLY A 104 -13.29 13.40 -7.65
C GLY A 104 -12.55 13.37 -8.98
N LEU A 105 -11.89 12.25 -9.31
CA LEU A 105 -11.35 12.04 -10.65
C LEU A 105 -12.47 11.72 -11.65
N SER A 106 -12.51 12.45 -12.76
CA SER A 106 -13.25 12.08 -13.97
C SER A 106 -12.29 12.00 -15.15
N CYS A 107 -12.36 10.91 -15.92
CA CYS A 107 -11.50 10.69 -17.08
C CYS A 107 -12.17 11.00 -18.43
N GLN A 108 -13.40 11.53 -18.43
CA GLN A 108 -14.19 11.75 -19.64
C GLN A 108 -14.96 13.08 -19.62
N PRO A 109 -15.12 13.75 -20.77
CA PRO A 109 -14.37 13.59 -22.03
C PRO A 109 -12.93 14.15 -21.96
N THR A 110 -12.59 14.85 -20.88
CA THR A 110 -11.25 15.38 -20.60
C THR A 110 -10.92 15.07 -19.14
N PRO A 111 -9.72 14.54 -18.83
CA PRO A 111 -9.32 14.26 -17.46
C PRO A 111 -9.39 15.51 -16.59
N VAL A 112 -10.15 15.41 -15.50
CA VAL A 112 -10.27 16.45 -14.46
C VAL A 112 -10.24 15.80 -13.08
N PHE A 113 -9.56 16.46 -12.15
CA PHE A 113 -9.56 16.08 -10.75
C PHE A 113 -10.17 17.23 -9.95
N LEU A 114 -11.38 17.01 -9.43
CA LEU A 114 -12.13 17.98 -8.64
C LEU A 114 -12.39 17.38 -7.26
N PRO A 115 -11.50 17.63 -6.27
CA PRO A 115 -11.63 17.06 -4.95
C PRO A 115 -13.03 17.28 -4.39
N ALA A 116 -13.66 16.22 -3.89
CA ALA A 116 -14.90 16.36 -3.14
C ALA A 116 -14.65 17.35 -1.98
N LYS A 117 -15.34 18.50 -2.01
CA LYS A 117 -15.27 19.44 -0.89
C LYS A 117 -16.08 18.84 0.26
N PHE A 118 -15.39 18.41 1.31
CA PHE A 118 -16.01 18.13 2.60
C PHE A 118 -16.25 19.44 3.36
#